data_AF-A0A7S0A9G7-F1
#
_entry.id   AF-A0A7S0A9G7-F1
#
_cell.length_a   1.000
_cell.length_b   1.000
_cell.length_c   1.000
_cell.angle_alpha   90.00
_cell.angle_beta   90.00
_cell.angle_gamma   90.00
#
_symmetry.space_group_name_H-M   'P 1'
#
loop_
_entity.id
_entity.type
_entity.pdbx_description
1 polymer ?
#
loop_
_entity_poly.entity_id
_entity_poly.type
_entity_poly.pdbx_seq_one_letter_code
_entity_poly.pdbx_strand_id
1 'polypeptide(L)'
;TWSSSEIDSSSFRDEYRHRNYGRLPGNLRSDSYEVPPFSVVLSGRREPVEEARGFALDAELQRQLPSASVVLSAPRGMQRHRWDPMSDDYLSPDMLVPEDGYLTTVRGTPEIGDLRISVEGTGAGTASVCAKQLPSESNEANLGPWPPEVFDFWGRETLDLEYLREGLMSKGELKKEIKSENSTFAWVIRVVCLLCMIVAFQCIFQPLSTAADLLQILNYCTCCLGSLLDQAAQTVICCVSCSTACWCFTLVFVLAWCFANPTYAILGLLVMCVISVAGFVVGNMMKRGTDAREISVQTPYLKLGAEKTQIVV
;
A
#
# COMPACT_ATOMS: atom_id res chain seq x y z
N THR A 1 24.91 3.24 30.81
CA THR A 1 24.31 2.83 29.52
C THR A 1 23.52 4.00 28.98
N TRP A 2 23.47 4.18 27.66
CA TRP A 2 22.66 5.24 27.07
C TRP A 2 21.17 4.97 27.30
N SER A 3 20.40 6.00 27.66
CA SER A 3 18.94 5.95 27.75
C SER A 3 18.32 6.63 26.52
N SER A 4 17.30 6.01 25.93
CA SER A 4 16.48 6.62 24.88
C SER A 4 15.25 7.34 25.42
N SER A 5 14.87 7.09 26.68
CA SER A 5 13.81 7.84 27.36
C SER A 5 14.37 9.12 27.96
N GLU A 6 13.58 10.19 27.90
CA GLU A 6 13.87 11.43 28.61
C GLU A 6 14.09 11.10 30.09
N ILE A 7 15.27 11.43 30.58
CA ILE A 7 15.59 11.28 31.99
C ILE A 7 15.24 12.61 32.64
N ASP A 8 14.19 12.61 33.47
CA ASP A 8 13.87 13.77 34.29
C ASP A 8 14.98 13.99 35.33
N SER A 9 15.88 14.89 34.95
CA SER A 9 17.09 15.19 35.69
C SER A 9 16.89 16.31 36.71
N SER A 10 15.64 16.77 36.90
CA SER A 10 15.26 17.78 37.91
C SER A 10 15.42 17.28 39.34
N SER A 11 15.40 15.96 39.54
CA SER A 11 15.49 15.30 40.84
C SER A 11 16.90 14.81 41.20
N PHE A 12 17.85 14.88 40.27
CA PHE A 12 19.23 14.43 40.50
C PHE A 12 19.94 15.41 41.45
N ARG A 13 20.13 14.96 42.69
CA ARG A 13 20.85 15.67 43.73
C ARG A 13 21.84 14.70 44.36
N ASP A 14 23.13 15.00 44.24
CA ASP A 14 24.16 14.38 45.07
C ASP A 14 24.28 15.13 46.41
N GLU A 15 24.84 14.46 47.42
CA GLU A 15 25.04 14.89 48.81
C GLU A 15 25.81 16.24 48.91
N TYR A 16 26.54 16.60 47.86
CA TYR A 16 27.35 17.83 47.76
C TYR A 16 26.71 18.99 46.96
N ARG A 17 25.40 18.97 46.65
CA ARG A 17 24.68 20.08 45.98
C ARG A 17 25.25 20.51 44.62
N HIS A 18 25.72 19.58 43.79
CA HIS A 18 26.04 19.91 42.41
C HIS A 18 24.74 20.19 41.63
N ARG A 19 24.68 21.36 40.99
CA ARG A 19 23.64 21.67 40.01
C ARG A 19 23.78 20.69 38.84
N ASN A 20 22.69 20.41 38.15
CA ASN A 20 22.79 19.79 36.84
C ASN A 20 23.44 20.82 35.89
N TYR A 21 24.75 20.72 35.68
CA TYR A 21 25.53 21.75 34.98
C TYR A 21 25.50 21.59 33.46
N GLY A 22 25.06 20.44 32.95
CA GLY A 22 24.94 20.21 31.51
C GLY A 22 23.79 21.01 30.93
N ARG A 23 24.09 22.06 30.15
CA ARG A 23 23.15 22.63 29.19
C ARG A 23 23.42 21.99 27.83
N LEU A 24 22.36 21.79 27.03
CA LEU A 24 22.56 21.46 25.62
C LEU A 24 23.38 22.60 24.98
N PRO A 25 24.37 22.27 24.14
CA PRO A 25 25.11 23.26 23.37
C PRO A 25 24.15 24.19 22.63
N GLY A 26 24.41 25.50 22.62
CA GLY A 26 23.52 26.49 22.02
C GLY A 26 23.34 26.31 20.50
N ASN A 27 24.25 25.58 19.84
CA ASN A 27 24.16 25.19 18.43
C ASN A 27 23.36 23.90 18.18
N LEU A 28 23.13 23.08 19.21
CA LEU A 28 22.19 21.96 19.14
C LEU A 28 20.81 22.45 19.55
N ARG A 29 20.12 23.10 18.60
CA ARG A 29 18.68 23.32 18.73
C ARG A 29 17.97 22.00 18.43
N SER A 30 16.87 21.74 19.14
CA SER A 30 16.02 20.55 19.02
C SER A 30 15.28 20.43 17.68
N ASP A 31 15.76 21.10 16.63
CA ASP A 31 15.10 21.18 15.34
C ASP A 31 15.85 20.28 14.36
N SER A 32 15.10 19.48 13.59
CA SER A 32 15.65 18.74 12.45
C SER A 32 16.13 19.74 11.39
N TYR A 33 17.39 19.63 10.97
CA TYR A 33 17.91 20.43 9.86
C TYR A 33 17.65 19.71 8.54
N GLU A 34 16.67 20.18 7.78
CA GLU A 34 16.43 19.68 6.42
C GLU A 34 17.45 20.26 5.45
N VAL A 35 17.96 19.39 4.58
CA VAL A 35 18.88 19.75 3.51
C VAL A 35 18.11 20.65 2.51
N PRO A 36 18.61 21.86 2.16
CA PRO A 36 17.89 22.75 1.26
C PRO A 36 17.61 22.09 -0.12
N PRO A 37 16.49 22.44 -0.78
CA PRO A 37 16.25 22.01 -2.16
C PRO A 37 17.46 22.33 -3.06
N PHE A 38 17.75 21.46 -4.03
CA PHE A 38 18.85 21.60 -4.98
C PHE A 38 20.28 21.47 -4.43
N SER A 39 20.47 21.24 -3.13
CA SER A 39 21.81 21.04 -2.56
C SER A 39 22.38 19.63 -2.77
N VAL A 40 21.55 18.67 -3.20
CA VAL A 40 22.01 17.33 -3.60
C VAL A 40 22.28 17.32 -5.10
N VAL A 41 23.53 17.08 -5.48
CA VAL A 41 23.99 17.07 -6.86
C VAL A 41 24.28 15.63 -7.31
N LEU A 42 23.60 15.19 -8.37
CA LEU A 42 23.95 13.95 -9.07
C LEU A 42 25.08 14.21 -10.06
N SER A 43 26.26 13.66 -9.78
CA SER A 43 27.42 13.73 -10.68
C SER A 43 27.74 12.36 -11.27
N GLY A 44 28.12 12.34 -12.56
CA GLY A 44 28.51 11.11 -13.25
C GLY A 44 29.91 10.60 -12.89
N ARG A 45 30.67 11.36 -12.09
CA ARG A 45 32.04 11.04 -11.65
C ARG A 45 32.21 11.38 -10.18
N ARG A 46 33.08 10.62 -9.49
CA ARG A 46 33.56 10.94 -8.13
C ARG A 46 34.49 12.16 -8.20
N GLU A 47 33.92 13.33 -8.40
CA GLU A 47 34.61 14.62 -8.29
C GLU A 47 34.28 15.25 -6.92
N PRO A 48 35.17 16.12 -6.39
CA PRO A 48 34.88 16.88 -5.17
C PRO A 48 33.59 17.69 -5.34
N VAL A 49 32.77 17.79 -4.29
CA VAL A 49 31.46 18.47 -4.34
C VAL A 49 31.56 19.91 -4.88
N GLU A 50 32.66 20.60 -4.59
CA GLU A 50 32.90 21.99 -5.02
C GLU A 50 33.13 22.15 -6.53
N GLU A 51 33.55 21.09 -7.23
CA GLU A 51 33.83 21.11 -8.66
C GLU A 51 32.85 20.25 -9.48
N ALA A 52 31.99 19.50 -8.79
CA ALA A 52 31.09 18.53 -9.39
C ALA A 52 30.03 19.24 -10.25
N ARG A 53 30.24 19.24 -11.57
CA ARG A 53 29.17 19.56 -12.53
C ARG A 53 28.16 18.43 -12.50
N GLY A 54 26.96 18.70 -12.01
CA GLY A 54 25.93 17.68 -11.91
C GLY A 54 24.52 18.24 -12.01
N PHE A 55 23.58 17.34 -11.75
CA PHE A 55 22.17 17.64 -11.76
C PHE A 55 21.67 17.87 -10.35
N ALA A 56 21.22 19.08 -10.06
CA ALA A 56 20.62 19.40 -8.78
C ALA A 56 19.23 18.75 -8.67
N LEU A 57 19.01 18.04 -7.57
CA LEU A 57 17.74 17.40 -7.25
C LEU A 57 16.81 18.37 -6.54
N ASP A 58 15.56 18.44 -6.99
CA ASP A 58 14.51 19.18 -6.30
C ASP A 58 14.12 18.50 -4.96
N ALA A 59 13.22 19.12 -4.21
CA ALA A 59 12.81 18.61 -2.90
C ALA A 59 12.09 17.26 -2.98
N GLU A 60 11.30 17.00 -4.03
CA GLU A 60 10.53 15.78 -4.14
C GLU A 60 11.41 14.59 -4.54
N LEU A 61 12.37 14.78 -5.46
CA LEU A 61 13.37 13.74 -5.77
C LEU A 61 14.26 13.43 -4.56
N GLN A 62 14.59 14.43 -3.73
CA GLN A 62 15.36 14.21 -2.50
C GLN A 62 14.59 13.34 -1.48
N ARG A 63 13.27 13.48 -1.39
CA ARG A 63 12.42 12.67 -0.50
C ARG A 63 12.32 11.20 -0.94
N GLN A 64 12.54 10.94 -2.23
CA GLN A 64 12.52 9.58 -2.79
C GLN A 64 13.84 8.80 -2.53
N LEU A 65 14.87 9.46 -2.00
CA LEU A 65 16.13 8.78 -1.67
C LEU A 65 15.91 7.78 -0.53
N PRO A 66 16.46 6.55 -0.65
CA PRO A 66 16.36 5.57 0.43
C PRO A 66 17.13 6.05 1.65
N SER A 67 16.71 5.59 2.83
CA SER A 67 17.49 5.79 4.06
C SER A 67 18.83 5.06 3.93
N ALA A 68 19.91 5.80 4.19
CA ALA A 68 21.27 5.30 4.13
C ALA A 68 21.92 5.39 5.50
N SER A 69 22.58 4.32 5.92
CA SER A 69 23.41 4.36 7.12
C SER A 69 24.62 5.26 6.85
N VAL A 70 24.72 6.36 7.59
CA VAL A 70 25.85 7.29 7.45
C VAL A 70 27.08 6.68 8.12
N VAL A 71 28.14 6.42 7.33
CA VAL A 71 29.43 6.01 7.90
C VAL A 71 30.14 7.25 8.42
N LEU A 72 30.00 7.48 9.71
CA LEU A 72 30.64 8.59 10.39
C LEU A 72 32.14 8.37 10.48
N SER A 73 32.92 9.32 9.97
CA SER A 73 34.39 9.27 9.99
C SER A 73 34.94 10.56 10.59
N ALA A 74 35.82 10.43 11.59
CA ALA A 74 36.53 11.58 12.15
C ALA A 74 37.62 12.05 11.19
N PRO A 75 37.84 13.37 11.03
CA PRO A 75 38.94 13.90 10.25
C PRO A 75 40.29 13.35 10.74
N ARG A 76 41.14 12.86 9.82
CA ARG A 76 42.49 12.40 10.18
C ARG A 76 43.34 13.60 10.59
N GLY A 77 43.92 13.56 11.79
CA GLY A 77 44.91 14.54 12.25
C GLY A 77 44.33 15.72 13.05
N MET A 78 43.03 15.74 13.35
CA MET A 78 42.45 16.77 14.21
C MET A 78 42.85 16.50 15.67
N GLN A 79 43.41 17.51 16.35
CA GLN A 79 43.60 17.43 17.80
C GLN A 79 42.21 17.36 18.42
N ARG A 80 41.98 16.30 19.21
CA ARG A 80 40.68 16.06 19.81
C ARG A 80 40.58 16.87 21.07
N HIS A 81 39.66 17.82 21.08
CA HIS A 81 39.28 18.54 22.28
C HIS A 81 38.20 17.73 23.00
N ARG A 82 38.36 17.56 24.32
CA ARG A 82 37.31 16.95 25.14
C ARG A 82 36.21 18.01 25.30
N TRP A 83 34.97 17.64 24.99
CA TRP A 83 33.81 18.47 25.30
C TRP A 83 33.78 18.77 26.81
N ASP A 84 33.74 20.05 27.16
CA ASP A 84 33.50 20.51 28.53
C ASP A 84 32.12 21.18 28.59
N PRO A 85 31.12 20.53 29.19
CA PRO A 85 29.77 21.08 29.28
C PRO A 85 29.68 22.37 30.11
N MET A 86 30.76 22.77 30.81
CA MET A 86 30.81 24.00 31.60
C MET A 86 31.49 25.17 30.89
N SER A 87 32.38 24.93 29.92
CA SER A 87 33.19 26.00 29.32
C SER A 87 32.62 26.53 28.01
N ASP A 88 31.99 25.66 27.22
CA ASP A 88 31.69 25.96 25.82
C ASP A 88 30.19 25.93 25.56
N ASP A 89 29.64 27.05 25.10
CA ASP A 89 28.25 27.11 24.61
C ASP A 89 28.10 26.47 23.22
N TYR A 90 29.19 25.99 22.59
CA TYR A 90 29.21 25.52 21.21
C TYR A 90 29.91 24.18 21.06
N LEU A 91 29.19 23.18 20.57
CA LEU A 91 29.74 21.86 20.26
C LEU A 91 30.46 21.92 18.91
N SER A 92 31.79 21.80 18.93
CA SER A 92 32.59 21.78 17.69
C SER A 92 32.73 20.35 17.12
N PRO A 93 32.90 20.19 15.79
CA PRO A 93 33.00 18.87 15.15
C PRO A 93 34.17 18.00 15.64
N ASP A 94 35.26 18.60 16.13
CA ASP A 94 36.44 17.91 16.65
C ASP A 94 36.25 17.30 18.05
N MET A 95 35.19 17.71 18.76
CA MET A 95 34.78 17.13 20.04
C MET A 95 33.91 15.87 19.86
N LEU A 96 33.46 15.60 18.63
CA LEU A 96 32.62 14.45 18.31
C LEU A 96 33.47 13.28 17.81
N VAL A 97 33.17 12.10 18.34
CA VAL A 97 33.81 10.84 18.01
C VAL A 97 32.77 9.89 17.44
N PRO A 98 33.00 9.26 16.28
CA PRO A 98 32.14 8.19 15.82
C PRO A 98 32.33 6.94 16.69
N GLU A 99 31.26 6.44 17.30
CA GLU A 99 31.21 5.20 18.10
C GLU A 99 29.86 4.50 17.87
N ASP A 100 29.90 3.23 17.46
CA ASP A 100 28.71 2.39 17.22
C ASP A 100 27.60 3.00 16.34
N GLY A 101 27.97 3.81 15.33
CA GLY A 101 27.03 4.47 14.42
C GLY A 101 26.44 5.78 14.95
N TYR A 102 26.93 6.27 16.09
CA TYR A 102 26.58 7.57 16.65
C TYR A 102 27.80 8.50 16.67
N LEU A 103 27.57 9.81 16.74
CA LEU A 103 28.59 10.77 17.15
C LEU A 103 28.47 11.00 18.66
N THR A 104 29.51 10.68 19.42
CA THR A 104 29.57 10.82 20.87
C THR A 104 30.62 11.83 21.30
N THR A 105 30.42 12.51 22.43
CA THR A 105 31.44 13.40 23.02
C THR A 105 32.55 12.65 23.76
N VAL A 106 32.33 11.37 24.07
CA VAL A 106 33.23 10.52 24.86
C VAL A 106 33.43 9.16 24.19
N ARG A 107 34.55 8.50 24.49
CA ARG A 107 34.81 7.10 24.12
C ARG A 107 34.64 6.19 25.33
N GLY A 108 33.86 5.13 25.20
CA GLY A 108 33.71 4.12 26.25
C GLY A 108 32.57 4.39 27.23
N THR A 109 32.87 4.62 28.51
CA THR A 109 31.84 4.74 29.55
C THR A 109 31.21 6.14 29.55
N PRO A 110 29.93 6.29 29.15
CA PRO A 110 29.28 7.59 29.10
C PRO A 110 29.06 8.17 30.51
N GLU A 111 29.36 9.45 30.69
CA GLU A 111 29.13 10.22 31.90
C GLU A 111 27.90 11.12 31.75
N ILE A 112 27.38 11.64 32.87
CA ILE A 112 26.25 12.59 32.84
C ILE A 112 26.72 13.89 32.17
N GLY A 113 26.02 14.30 31.11
CA GLY A 113 26.36 15.49 30.31
C GLY A 113 27.02 15.16 28.97
N ASP A 114 27.39 13.90 28.74
CA ASP A 114 27.82 13.45 27.42
C ASP A 114 26.67 13.41 26.42
N LEU A 115 26.99 13.72 25.17
CA LEU A 115 26.03 13.76 24.08
C LEU A 115 26.23 12.57 23.16
N ARG A 116 25.12 12.03 22.67
CA ARG A 116 25.08 11.02 21.61
C ARG A 116 24.11 11.49 20.54
N ILE A 117 24.63 11.69 19.33
CA ILE A 117 23.88 12.19 18.18
C ILE A 117 23.73 11.02 17.21
N SER A 118 22.49 10.64 16.92
CA SER A 118 22.16 9.77 15.80
C SER A 118 22.12 10.61 14.53
N VAL A 119 22.88 10.20 13.52
CA VAL A 119 22.83 10.84 12.20
C VAL A 119 22.13 9.88 11.26
N GLU A 120 20.93 10.26 10.85
CA GLU A 120 20.22 9.58 9.77
C GLU A 120 20.42 10.39 8.50
N GLY A 121 20.76 9.71 7.41
CA GLY A 121 20.90 10.32 6.10
C GLY A 121 20.06 9.57 5.10
N THR A 122 19.68 10.25 4.02
CA THR A 122 19.15 9.60 2.82
C THR A 122 20.19 9.75 1.71
N GLY A 123 20.34 8.71 0.91
CA GLY A 123 21.35 8.71 -0.14
C GLY A 123 21.43 7.41 -0.90
N ALA A 124 21.92 7.49 -2.13
CA ALA A 124 22.12 6.34 -2.99
C ALA A 124 23.50 6.43 -3.63
N GLY A 125 24.27 5.33 -3.64
CA GLY A 125 25.58 5.31 -4.29
C GLY A 125 25.49 5.46 -5.81
N THR A 126 24.38 4.99 -6.38
CA THR A 126 23.98 5.19 -7.78
C THR A 126 22.47 5.36 -7.80
N ALA A 127 21.95 6.28 -8.61
CA ALA A 127 20.53 6.47 -8.79
C ALA A 127 20.18 6.66 -10.27
N SER A 128 18.99 6.20 -10.65
CA SER A 128 18.39 6.43 -11.95
C SER A 128 17.21 7.39 -11.77
N VAL A 129 17.22 8.49 -12.53
CA VAL A 129 16.21 9.54 -12.41
C VAL A 129 15.44 9.71 -13.71
N CYS A 130 14.13 9.85 -13.60
CA CYS A 130 13.22 10.25 -14.66
C CYS A 130 12.56 11.57 -14.26
N ALA A 131 13.07 12.66 -14.82
CA ALA A 131 12.62 14.02 -14.56
C ALA A 131 12.91 14.90 -15.79
N LYS A 132 12.31 16.09 -15.86
CA LYS A 132 12.60 17.10 -16.88
C LYS A 132 13.84 17.90 -16.48
N GLN A 133 14.74 18.10 -17.43
CA GLN A 133 15.82 19.07 -17.27
C GLN A 133 15.25 20.49 -17.44
N LEU A 134 15.34 21.29 -16.39
CA LEU A 134 14.96 22.70 -16.40
C LEU A 134 16.16 23.56 -16.85
N PRO A 135 15.92 24.64 -17.61
CA PRO A 135 16.97 25.61 -17.89
C PRO A 135 17.40 26.25 -16.57
N SER A 136 18.71 26.33 -16.35
CA SER A 136 19.29 27.01 -15.19
C SER A 136 20.20 28.12 -15.66
N GLU A 137 20.16 29.25 -14.95
CA GLU A 137 21.10 30.36 -15.17
C GLU A 137 22.47 30.08 -14.53
N SER A 138 22.53 29.17 -13.55
CA SER A 138 23.78 28.66 -12.99
C SER A 138 24.36 27.54 -13.87
N ASN A 139 25.65 27.26 -13.72
CA ASN A 139 26.30 26.11 -14.40
C ASN A 139 25.78 24.72 -13.92
N GLU A 140 24.70 24.68 -13.15
CA GLU A 140 24.09 23.49 -12.58
C GLU A 140 22.79 23.18 -13.33
N ALA A 141 22.64 21.95 -13.81
CA ALA A 141 21.40 21.57 -14.48
C ALA A 141 20.36 21.16 -13.43
N ASN A 142 19.24 21.88 -13.35
CA ASN A 142 18.19 21.54 -12.40
C ASN A 142 17.30 20.44 -13.00
N LEU A 143 16.98 19.42 -12.20
CA LEU A 143 15.93 18.46 -12.50
C LEU A 143 14.65 18.91 -11.82
N GLY A 144 13.53 18.73 -12.50
CA GLY A 144 12.20 19.03 -11.97
C GLY A 144 11.12 18.29 -12.74
N PRO A 145 9.84 18.69 -12.58
CA PRO A 145 8.77 17.79 -12.95
C PRO A 145 8.58 17.74 -14.45
N TRP A 146 8.39 16.54 -14.99
CA TRP A 146 7.91 16.41 -16.35
C TRP A 146 6.45 16.88 -16.40
N PRO A 147 6.11 17.85 -17.26
CA PRO A 147 4.79 18.45 -17.29
C PRO A 147 3.74 17.39 -17.64
N PRO A 148 2.51 17.59 -17.17
CA PRO A 148 1.45 16.63 -17.38
C PRO A 148 1.07 16.61 -18.87
N GLU A 149 0.92 15.41 -19.41
CA GLU A 149 0.45 15.18 -20.77
C GLU A 149 -1.03 14.78 -20.76
N VAL A 150 -1.82 15.40 -21.63
CA VAL A 150 -3.21 15.02 -21.90
C VAL A 150 -3.21 13.71 -22.67
N PHE A 151 -3.81 12.66 -22.11
CA PHE A 151 -3.79 11.33 -22.72
C PHE A 151 -5.15 10.82 -23.19
N ASP A 152 -6.23 11.56 -22.92
CA ASP A 152 -7.59 11.12 -23.20
C ASP A 152 -8.44 12.26 -23.79
N PHE A 153 -9.50 11.87 -24.50
CA PHE A 153 -10.47 12.77 -25.15
C PHE A 153 -11.15 13.73 -24.17
N TRP A 154 -11.23 13.36 -22.89
CA TRP A 154 -11.85 14.17 -21.82
C TRP A 154 -10.93 15.23 -21.23
N GLY A 155 -9.73 15.44 -21.80
CA GLY A 155 -8.77 16.41 -21.27
C GLY A 155 -8.15 15.96 -19.95
N ARG A 156 -8.14 14.64 -19.67
CA ARG A 156 -7.46 14.12 -18.49
C ARG A 156 -5.96 14.22 -18.68
N GLU A 157 -5.33 14.86 -17.71
CA GLU A 157 -3.90 15.07 -17.63
C GLU A 157 -3.26 13.97 -16.78
N THR A 158 -2.06 13.55 -17.15
CA THR A 158 -1.20 12.74 -16.29
C THR A 158 -0.74 13.56 -15.08
N LEU A 159 -0.26 12.90 -14.03
CA LEU A 159 0.41 13.62 -12.95
C LEU A 159 1.83 14.00 -13.39
N ASP A 160 2.36 15.06 -12.79
CA ASP A 160 3.75 15.44 -12.93
C ASP A 160 4.65 14.22 -12.65
N LEU A 161 5.53 13.91 -13.60
CA LEU A 161 6.39 12.73 -13.49
C LEU A 161 7.77 13.14 -12.98
N GLU A 162 8.02 12.77 -11.72
CA GLU A 162 9.32 12.82 -11.05
C GLU A 162 9.55 11.51 -10.32
N TYR A 163 10.54 10.76 -10.78
CA TYR A 163 10.78 9.44 -10.24
C TYR A 163 12.28 9.18 -10.10
N LEU A 164 12.70 8.84 -8.89
CA LEU A 164 14.07 8.46 -8.55
C LEU A 164 14.06 7.03 -8.01
N ARG A 165 14.95 6.20 -8.54
CA ARG A 165 15.18 4.84 -8.04
C ARG A 165 16.66 4.62 -7.76
N GLU A 166 16.96 3.92 -6.68
CA GLU A 166 18.32 3.47 -6.40
C GLU A 166 18.76 2.44 -7.46
N GLY A 167 20.04 2.53 -7.86
CA GLY A 167 20.67 1.63 -8.81
C GLY A 167 20.81 2.20 -10.22
N LEU A 168 21.62 1.51 -11.02
CA LEU A 168 21.76 1.79 -12.45
C LEU A 168 20.74 0.96 -13.22
N MET A 169 19.71 1.63 -13.73
CA MET A 169 18.65 1.02 -14.53
C MET A 169 18.69 1.56 -15.95
N SER A 170 18.45 0.69 -16.92
CA SER A 170 18.21 1.16 -18.28
C SER A 170 16.86 1.88 -18.38
N LYS A 171 16.71 2.78 -19.35
CA LYS A 171 15.44 3.47 -19.63
C LYS A 171 14.26 2.50 -19.82
N GLY A 172 14.52 1.34 -20.44
CA GLY A 172 13.51 0.31 -20.68
C GLY A 172 13.04 -0.36 -19.39
N GLU A 173 13.97 -0.65 -18.48
CA GLU A 173 13.67 -1.25 -17.18
C GLU A 173 12.93 -0.29 -16.27
N LEU A 174 13.39 0.97 -16.18
CA LEU A 174 12.72 1.99 -15.37
C LEU A 174 11.27 2.20 -15.81
N LYS A 175 11.03 2.28 -17.12
CA LYS A 175 9.67 2.36 -17.69
C LYS A 175 8.83 1.12 -17.36
N LYS A 176 9.44 -0.07 -17.36
CA LYS A 176 8.75 -1.33 -17.06
C LYS A 176 8.37 -1.38 -15.57
N GLU A 177 9.27 -0.95 -14.68
CA GLU A 177 9.03 -0.92 -13.24
C GLU A 177 7.90 0.05 -12.88
N ILE A 178 7.97 1.31 -13.33
CA ILE A 178 6.91 2.31 -13.10
C ILE A 178 5.54 1.80 -13.61
N LYS A 179 5.51 1.16 -14.79
CA LYS A 179 4.29 0.55 -15.31
C LYS A 179 3.79 -0.61 -14.45
N SER A 180 4.69 -1.40 -13.88
CA SER A 180 4.34 -2.53 -13.02
C SER A 180 3.82 -2.07 -11.65
N GLU A 181 4.38 -1.01 -11.08
CA GLU A 181 3.91 -0.41 -9.82
C GLU A 181 2.49 0.14 -10.01
N ASN A 182 2.27 0.92 -11.06
CA ASN A 182 0.93 1.45 -11.41
C ASN A 182 -0.07 0.32 -11.71
N SER A 183 0.37 -0.75 -12.37
CA SER A 183 -0.48 -1.92 -12.64
C SER A 183 -0.89 -2.62 -11.34
N THR A 184 0.05 -2.80 -10.42
CA THR A 184 -0.18 -3.45 -9.12
C THR A 184 -1.13 -2.63 -8.27
N PHE A 185 -0.89 -1.31 -8.17
CA PHE A 185 -1.78 -0.40 -7.44
C PHE A 185 -3.20 -0.40 -8.00
N ALA A 186 -3.35 -0.37 -9.33
CA ALA A 186 -4.65 -0.47 -9.97
C ALA A 186 -5.35 -1.81 -9.67
N TRP A 187 -4.61 -2.92 -9.61
CA TRP A 187 -5.16 -4.22 -9.20
C TRP A 187 -5.64 -4.23 -7.74
N VAL A 188 -4.88 -3.64 -6.83
CA VAL A 188 -5.27 -3.51 -5.41
C VAL A 188 -6.57 -2.73 -5.29
N ILE A 189 -6.66 -1.56 -5.93
CA ILE A 189 -7.90 -0.75 -5.92
C ILE A 189 -9.08 -1.56 -6.47
N ARG A 190 -8.90 -2.32 -7.55
CA ARG A 190 -9.98 -3.13 -8.14
C ARG A 190 -10.47 -4.21 -7.18
N VAL A 191 -9.57 -4.92 -6.50
CA VAL A 191 -9.94 -5.94 -5.51
C VAL A 191 -10.69 -5.30 -4.34
N VAL A 192 -10.20 -4.16 -3.83
CA VAL A 192 -10.88 -3.42 -2.75
C VAL A 192 -12.27 -2.96 -3.18
N CYS A 193 -12.42 -2.36 -4.36
CA CYS A 193 -13.73 -1.95 -4.88
C CYS A 193 -14.70 -3.14 -5.08
N LEU A 194 -14.20 -4.30 -5.52
CA LEU A 194 -15.01 -5.52 -5.63
C LEU A 194 -15.50 -5.98 -4.26
N LEU A 195 -14.63 -6.01 -3.25
CA LEU A 195 -15.01 -6.37 -1.88
C LEU A 195 -16.04 -5.39 -1.30
N CYS A 196 -15.83 -4.09 -1.50
CA CYS A 196 -16.81 -3.06 -1.12
C CYS A 196 -18.17 -3.27 -1.80
N MET A 197 -18.17 -3.66 -3.08
CA MET A 197 -19.41 -3.95 -3.81
C MET A 197 -20.12 -5.18 -3.24
N ILE A 198 -19.40 -6.26 -2.91
CA ILE A 198 -19.97 -7.46 -2.28
C ILE A 198 -20.64 -7.09 -0.94
N VAL A 199 -19.95 -6.31 -0.10
CA VAL A 199 -20.50 -5.84 1.18
C VAL A 199 -21.74 -4.96 0.97
N ALA A 200 -21.71 -4.05 -0.01
CA ALA A 200 -22.87 -3.20 -0.33
C ALA A 200 -24.10 -4.02 -0.73
N PHE A 201 -23.93 -5.06 -1.57
CA PHE A 201 -25.04 -5.95 -1.93
C PHE A 201 -25.53 -6.76 -0.73
N GLN A 202 -24.65 -7.23 0.16
CA GLN A 202 -25.08 -7.89 1.40
C GLN A 202 -25.95 -6.98 2.25
N CYS A 203 -25.59 -5.69 2.39
CA CYS A 203 -26.42 -4.70 3.08
C CYS A 203 -27.78 -4.49 2.39
N ILE A 204 -27.81 -4.48 1.04
CA ILE A 204 -29.07 -4.34 0.27
C ILE A 204 -29.97 -5.57 0.45
N PHE A 205 -29.41 -6.77 0.54
CA PHE A 205 -30.17 -8.01 0.74
C PHE A 205 -30.49 -8.31 2.22
N GLN A 206 -29.97 -7.54 3.17
CA GLN A 206 -30.23 -7.75 4.60
C GLN A 206 -31.73 -7.72 4.97
N PRO A 207 -32.57 -6.80 4.44
CA PRO A 207 -34.01 -6.81 4.69
C PRO A 207 -34.73 -8.06 4.14
N LEU A 208 -34.17 -8.72 3.12
CA LEU A 208 -34.70 -9.99 2.61
C LEU A 208 -34.40 -11.15 3.58
N SER A 209 -33.26 -11.10 4.27
CA SER A 209 -32.94 -12.07 5.32
C SER A 209 -33.91 -11.94 6.49
N THR A 210 -34.20 -10.71 6.94
CA THR A 210 -35.16 -10.50 8.04
C THR A 210 -36.59 -10.88 7.64
N ALA A 211 -36.95 -10.74 6.36
CA ALA A 211 -38.22 -11.25 5.84
C ALA A 211 -38.28 -12.80 5.84
N ALA A 212 -37.15 -13.48 5.57
CA ALA A 212 -37.06 -14.93 5.69
C ALA A 212 -37.17 -15.39 7.15
N ASP A 213 -36.66 -14.61 8.11
CA ASP A 213 -36.85 -14.90 9.55
C ASP A 213 -38.32 -14.86 9.98
N LEU A 214 -39.15 -14.03 9.35
CA LEU A 214 -40.59 -14.04 9.60
C LEU A 214 -41.26 -15.37 9.19
N LEU A 215 -40.68 -16.11 8.24
CA LEU A 215 -41.14 -17.48 7.93
C LEU A 215 -40.82 -18.48 9.04
N GLN A 216 -39.93 -18.16 10.00
CA GLN A 216 -39.73 -19.01 11.18
C GLN A 216 -41.00 -19.11 12.04
N ILE A 217 -41.99 -18.23 11.88
CA ILE A 217 -43.31 -18.40 12.50
C ILE A 217 -43.97 -19.72 12.03
N LEU A 218 -43.69 -20.21 10.81
CA LEU A 218 -44.14 -21.53 10.34
C LEU A 218 -43.41 -22.71 11.01
N ASN A 219 -42.27 -22.47 11.66
CA ASN A 219 -41.49 -23.50 12.35
C ASN A 219 -42.26 -24.09 13.54
N TYR A 220 -43.13 -23.29 14.18
CA TYR A 220 -44.03 -23.79 15.23
C TYR A 220 -44.93 -24.95 14.76
N CYS A 221 -45.19 -25.07 13.45
CA CYS A 221 -45.99 -26.15 12.89
C CYS A 221 -45.17 -27.32 12.32
N THR A 222 -43.87 -27.18 12.07
CA THR A 222 -43.10 -28.11 11.21
C THR A 222 -41.94 -28.83 11.90
N CYS A 223 -41.90 -28.88 13.24
CA CYS A 223 -40.96 -29.70 14.02
C CYS A 223 -39.49 -29.63 13.53
N CYS A 224 -38.84 -28.49 13.75
CA CYS A 224 -37.40 -28.24 13.48
C CYS A 224 -36.99 -27.98 12.02
N LEU A 225 -37.93 -27.94 11.06
CA LEU A 225 -37.60 -27.61 9.66
C LEU A 225 -37.06 -26.17 9.48
N GLY A 226 -37.45 -25.24 10.36
CA GLY A 226 -37.12 -23.83 10.19
C GLY A 226 -35.64 -23.47 10.37
N SER A 227 -34.88 -24.18 11.20
CA SER A 227 -33.45 -23.90 11.38
C SER A 227 -32.63 -24.31 10.15
N LEU A 228 -33.02 -25.39 9.48
CA LEU A 228 -32.39 -25.84 8.23
C LEU A 228 -32.73 -24.88 7.08
N LEU A 229 -33.97 -24.39 7.04
CA LEU A 229 -34.42 -23.44 6.02
C LEU A 229 -33.74 -22.07 6.15
N ASP A 230 -33.51 -21.58 7.37
CA ASP A 230 -32.79 -20.34 7.62
C ASP A 230 -31.32 -20.41 7.14
N GLN A 231 -30.60 -21.48 7.51
CA GLN A 231 -29.21 -21.68 7.02
C GLN A 231 -29.14 -21.80 5.49
N ALA A 232 -30.12 -22.49 4.89
CA ALA A 232 -30.21 -22.60 3.43
C ALA A 232 -30.50 -21.23 2.79
N ALA A 233 -31.42 -20.45 3.35
CA ALA A 233 -31.76 -19.12 2.85
C ALA A 233 -30.56 -18.16 2.93
N GLN A 234 -29.85 -18.12 4.06
CA GLN A 234 -28.65 -17.29 4.21
C GLN A 234 -27.54 -17.69 3.22
N THR A 235 -27.34 -18.99 3.01
CA THR A 235 -26.37 -19.49 2.02
C THR A 235 -26.75 -19.04 0.60
N VAL A 236 -28.03 -19.18 0.23
CA VAL A 236 -28.53 -18.74 -1.08
C VAL A 236 -28.39 -17.23 -1.25
N ILE A 237 -28.75 -16.44 -0.24
CA ILE A 237 -28.61 -14.97 -0.26
C ILE A 237 -27.13 -14.59 -0.42
N CYS A 238 -26.21 -15.26 0.28
CA CYS A 238 -24.77 -15.02 0.15
C CYS A 238 -24.27 -15.35 -1.28
N CYS A 239 -24.66 -16.50 -1.84
CA CYS A 239 -24.27 -16.89 -3.19
C CYS A 239 -24.84 -15.95 -4.26
N VAL A 240 -26.12 -15.56 -4.14
CA VAL A 240 -26.80 -14.65 -5.07
C VAL A 240 -26.24 -13.24 -4.98
N SER A 241 -26.01 -12.73 -3.77
CA SER A 241 -25.42 -11.40 -3.56
C SER A 241 -24.00 -11.31 -4.10
N CYS A 242 -23.16 -12.32 -3.85
CA CYS A 242 -21.80 -12.39 -4.40
C CYS A 242 -21.81 -12.45 -5.93
N SER A 243 -22.65 -13.31 -6.52
CA SER A 243 -22.76 -13.45 -7.98
C SER A 243 -23.27 -12.17 -8.65
N THR A 244 -24.28 -11.53 -8.06
CA THR A 244 -24.84 -10.26 -8.55
C THR A 244 -23.83 -9.13 -8.40
N ALA A 245 -23.10 -9.06 -7.29
CA ALA A 245 -22.05 -8.06 -7.06
C ALA A 245 -20.90 -8.22 -8.07
N CYS A 246 -20.42 -9.46 -8.31
CA CYS A 246 -19.41 -9.74 -9.33
C CYS A 246 -19.91 -9.34 -10.73
N TRP A 247 -21.15 -9.65 -11.07
CA TRP A 247 -21.77 -9.27 -12.35
C TRP A 247 -21.83 -7.74 -12.51
N CYS A 248 -22.39 -7.04 -11.54
CA CYS A 248 -22.48 -5.58 -11.57
C CYS A 248 -21.10 -4.91 -11.60
N PHE A 249 -20.13 -5.43 -10.83
CA PHE A 249 -18.76 -4.93 -10.83
C PHE A 249 -18.10 -5.09 -12.20
N THR A 250 -18.18 -6.27 -12.82
CA THR A 250 -17.63 -6.50 -14.17
C THR A 250 -18.28 -5.60 -15.22
N LEU A 251 -19.58 -5.34 -15.12
CA LEU A 251 -20.28 -4.40 -16.02
C LEU A 251 -19.74 -2.98 -15.87
N VAL A 252 -19.70 -2.45 -14.63
CA VAL A 252 -19.17 -1.10 -14.35
C VAL A 252 -17.70 -1.00 -14.78
N PHE A 253 -16.92 -2.07 -14.56
CA PHE A 253 -15.53 -2.14 -14.97
C PHE A 253 -15.37 -2.05 -16.49
N VAL A 254 -16.13 -2.84 -17.27
CA VAL A 254 -16.10 -2.77 -18.74
C VAL A 254 -16.51 -1.38 -19.23
N LEU A 255 -17.56 -0.79 -18.64
CA LEU A 255 -17.96 0.58 -18.98
C LEU A 255 -16.88 1.61 -18.66
N ALA A 256 -16.21 1.52 -17.51
CA ALA A 256 -15.09 2.38 -17.18
C ALA A 256 -13.92 2.22 -18.17
N TRP A 257 -13.66 1.00 -18.63
CA TRP A 257 -12.66 0.73 -19.66
C TRP A 257 -13.06 1.26 -21.03
N CYS A 258 -14.34 1.36 -21.38
CA CYS A 258 -14.77 2.01 -22.63
C CYS A 258 -14.23 3.43 -22.73
N PHE A 259 -14.13 4.13 -21.60
CA PHE A 259 -13.57 5.48 -21.54
C PHE A 259 -12.04 5.50 -21.48
N ALA A 260 -11.41 4.57 -20.77
CA ALA A 260 -9.95 4.57 -20.62
C ALA A 260 -9.20 4.00 -21.83
N ASN A 261 -9.66 2.86 -22.37
CA ASN A 261 -9.08 2.19 -23.53
C ASN A 261 -10.18 1.40 -24.28
N PRO A 262 -10.78 1.97 -25.34
CA PRO A 262 -11.95 1.38 -25.99
C PRO A 262 -11.68 0.00 -26.61
N THR A 263 -10.44 -0.28 -27.02
CA THR A 263 -10.04 -1.57 -27.60
C THR A 263 -10.23 -2.74 -26.62
N TYR A 264 -9.78 -2.58 -25.37
CA TYR A 264 -9.97 -3.60 -24.34
C TYR A 264 -11.42 -3.70 -23.88
N ALA A 265 -12.15 -2.59 -23.92
CA ALA A 265 -13.54 -2.56 -23.51
C ALA A 265 -14.45 -3.33 -24.46
N ILE A 266 -14.24 -3.19 -25.78
CA ILE A 266 -14.98 -3.96 -26.80
C ILE A 266 -14.75 -5.46 -26.61
N LEU A 267 -13.49 -5.86 -26.37
CA LEU A 267 -13.16 -7.26 -26.08
C LEU A 267 -13.85 -7.75 -24.79
N GLY A 268 -13.82 -6.95 -23.73
CA GLY A 268 -14.48 -7.26 -22.47
C GLY A 268 -16.00 -7.40 -22.62
N LEU A 269 -16.65 -6.50 -23.37
CA LEU A 269 -18.09 -6.55 -23.65
C LEU A 269 -18.46 -7.80 -24.45
N LEU A 270 -17.66 -8.17 -25.46
CA LEU A 270 -17.86 -9.40 -26.22
C LEU A 270 -17.81 -10.63 -25.31
N VAL A 271 -16.79 -10.73 -24.45
CA VAL A 271 -16.65 -11.83 -23.48
C VAL A 271 -17.86 -11.90 -22.55
N MET A 272 -18.32 -10.76 -22.02
CA MET A 272 -19.50 -10.68 -21.16
C MET A 272 -20.78 -11.13 -21.89
N CYS A 273 -20.97 -10.73 -23.14
CA CYS A 273 -22.09 -11.19 -23.97
C CYS A 273 -22.04 -12.71 -24.19
N VAL A 274 -20.87 -13.27 -24.50
CA VAL A 274 -20.69 -14.72 -24.72
C VAL A 274 -21.00 -15.50 -23.44
N ILE A 275 -20.50 -15.06 -22.28
CA ILE A 275 -20.77 -15.70 -20.98
C ILE A 275 -22.27 -15.62 -20.64
N SER A 276 -22.92 -14.49 -20.91
CA SER A 276 -24.37 -14.31 -20.70
C SER A 276 -25.19 -15.29 -21.53
N VAL A 277 -24.87 -15.39 -22.83
CA VAL A 277 -25.56 -16.28 -23.77
C VAL A 277 -25.30 -17.74 -23.40
N ALA A 278 -24.06 -18.10 -23.06
CA ALA A 278 -23.72 -19.45 -22.61
C ALA A 278 -24.48 -19.83 -21.32
N GLY A 279 -24.51 -18.94 -20.33
CA GLY A 279 -25.27 -19.14 -19.09
C GLY A 279 -26.78 -19.30 -19.35
N PHE A 280 -27.35 -18.49 -20.24
CA PHE A 280 -28.76 -18.60 -20.64
C PHE A 280 -29.06 -19.93 -21.35
N VAL A 281 -28.20 -20.36 -22.27
CA VAL A 281 -28.34 -21.63 -23.00
C VAL A 281 -28.26 -22.82 -22.03
N VAL A 282 -27.25 -22.87 -21.16
CA VAL A 282 -27.11 -23.94 -20.16
C VAL A 282 -28.31 -23.96 -19.21
N GLY A 283 -28.76 -22.80 -18.75
CA GLY A 283 -29.96 -22.70 -17.91
C GLY A 283 -31.22 -23.26 -18.58
N ASN A 284 -31.41 -22.99 -19.87
CA ASN A 284 -32.52 -23.54 -20.65
C ASN A 284 -32.40 -25.06 -20.90
N MET A 285 -31.18 -25.56 -21.10
CA MET A 285 -30.93 -27.00 -21.24
C MET A 285 -31.20 -27.75 -19.93
N MET A 286 -30.83 -27.17 -18.78
CA MET A 286 -31.12 -27.74 -17.47
C MET A 286 -32.62 -27.80 -17.20
N LYS A 287 -33.39 -26.75 -17.55
CA LYS A 287 -34.86 -26.76 -17.44
C LYS A 287 -35.49 -27.91 -18.24
N ARG A 288 -35.05 -28.09 -19.50
CA ARG A 288 -35.54 -29.19 -20.36
C ARG A 288 -35.20 -30.58 -19.82
N GLY A 289 -34.06 -30.74 -19.16
CA GLY A 289 -33.65 -32.02 -18.57
C GLY A 289 -34.50 -32.44 -17.36
N THR A 290 -34.98 -31.48 -16.58
CA THR A 290 -35.89 -31.74 -15.46
C THR A 290 -37.26 -32.18 -15.95
N ASP A 291 -37.82 -31.49 -16.95
CA ASP A 291 -39.10 -31.87 -17.58
C ASP A 291 -39.04 -33.29 -18.17
N ALA A 292 -37.88 -33.68 -18.72
CA ALA A 292 -37.67 -35.04 -19.25
C ALA A 292 -37.55 -36.12 -18.17
N ARG A 293 -37.12 -35.79 -16.94
CA ARG A 293 -37.00 -36.74 -15.82
C ARG A 293 -38.32 -36.97 -15.08
N GLU A 294 -39.24 -36.00 -15.09
CA GLU A 294 -40.53 -36.13 -14.42
C GLU A 294 -41.50 -37.11 -15.14
N ILE A 295 -41.20 -37.51 -16.39
CA ILE A 295 -42.07 -38.34 -17.23
C ILE A 295 -41.89 -39.87 -17.02
N SER A 296 -40.97 -40.32 -16.17
CA SER A 296 -40.67 -41.76 -16.00
C SER A 296 -40.62 -42.23 -14.53
N VAL A 297 -41.60 -41.86 -13.73
CA VAL A 297 -42.06 -42.75 -12.65
C VAL A 297 -43.46 -43.21 -13.02
N GLN A 298 -43.54 -44.11 -14.01
CA GLN A 298 -44.60 -45.11 -13.96
C GLN A 298 -44.33 -45.89 -12.67
N THR A 299 -44.99 -45.48 -11.58
CA THR A 299 -45.24 -46.42 -10.50
C THR A 299 -45.78 -47.67 -11.19
N PRO A 300 -45.18 -48.85 -10.99
CA PRO A 300 -45.81 -50.06 -11.46
C PRO A 300 -47.14 -50.13 -10.72
N TYR A 301 -48.20 -49.66 -11.37
CA TYR A 301 -49.55 -50.04 -11.01
C TYR A 301 -49.51 -51.56 -11.12
N LEU A 302 -49.41 -52.20 -9.95
CA LEU A 302 -49.86 -53.55 -9.74
C LEU A 302 -51.27 -53.55 -10.33
N LYS A 303 -51.39 -53.98 -11.59
CA LYS A 303 -52.63 -54.50 -12.13
C LYS A 303 -52.93 -55.69 -11.25
N LEU A 304 -53.64 -55.46 -10.14
CA LEU A 304 -54.43 -56.46 -9.48
C LEU A 304 -55.41 -56.94 -10.55
N GLY A 305 -54.99 -57.97 -11.27
CA GLY A 305 -55.87 -58.75 -12.12
C GLY A 305 -57.04 -59.16 -11.24
N ALA A 306 -58.24 -59.00 -11.80
CA ALA A 306 -59.48 -59.47 -11.20
C ALA A 306 -59.53 -61.01 -11.19
N GLU A 307 -58.54 -61.65 -10.58
CA GLU A 307 -58.56 -63.09 -10.35
C GLU A 307 -59.23 -63.33 -8.99
N LYS A 308 -60.35 -64.04 -9.03
CA LYS A 308 -61.14 -64.44 -7.88
C LYS A 308 -60.29 -65.22 -6.88
N THR A 309 -59.78 -64.54 -5.87
CA THR A 309 -59.31 -65.19 -4.64
C THR A 309 -60.54 -65.62 -3.85
N GLN A 310 -60.90 -66.91 -3.94
CA GLN A 310 -61.76 -67.54 -2.94
C GLN A 310 -60.96 -67.64 -1.63
N ILE A 311 -61.39 -66.89 -0.63
CA ILE A 311 -60.98 -67.11 0.75
C ILE A 311 -61.77 -68.32 1.23
N VAL A 312 -61.09 -69.45 1.37
CA VAL A 312 -61.57 -70.57 2.17
C VAL A 312 -61.25 -70.23 3.62
N VAL A 313 -62.30 -70.23 4.45
CA VAL A 313 -62.27 -70.03 5.90
C VAL A 313 -61.56 -71.19 6.58
#